data_AF-A0A4Q3RRE6-F1
#
_entry.id   AF-A0A4Q3RRE6-F1
#
_cell.length_a   1.000
_cell.length_b   1.000
_cell.length_c   1.000
_cell.angle_alpha   90.00
_cell.angle_beta   90.00
_cell.angle_gamma   90.00
#
_symmetry.space_group_name_H-M   'P 1'
#
loop_
_entity.id
_entity.type
_entity.pdbx_description
1 polymer ?
#
loop_
_entity_poly.entity_id
_entity_poly.type
_entity_poly.pdbx_seq_one_letter_code
_entity_poly.pdbx_strand_id
1 'polypeptide(L)'
;MKNTSASNSRRNFLKNTVRGAAGTMALAALPGAVSASSSVFPEIVPASVFGKNSPSNRINIGAIGIGRISTTHDLPGVLRHEKSNVIAVCDLDSRRVKQGMELVDKNYAKKTGKDYKGTKTYEDYEDLIANKDIDAVVISTP
;
A
#
# COMPACT_ATOMS: atom_id res chain seq x y z
N MET A 1 15.27 13.35 -45.19
CA MET A 1 13.82 13.13 -44.98
C MET A 1 13.53 13.37 -43.50
N LYS A 2 12.69 14.35 -43.14
CA LYS A 2 12.44 14.75 -41.74
C LYS A 2 11.21 13.98 -41.21
N ASN A 3 11.42 13.06 -40.28
CA ASN A 3 10.33 12.33 -39.60
C ASN A 3 9.95 13.09 -38.32
N THR A 4 8.78 13.73 -38.33
CA THR A 4 8.21 14.42 -37.17
C THR A 4 7.08 13.55 -36.60
N SER A 5 7.39 12.73 -35.59
CA SER A 5 6.37 12.04 -34.80
C SER A 5 5.72 13.05 -33.84
N ALA A 6 4.43 13.32 -34.03
CA ALA A 6 3.67 14.27 -33.24
C ALA A 6 3.49 13.75 -31.80
N SER A 7 3.94 14.56 -30.84
CA SER A 7 3.89 14.31 -29.40
C SER A 7 2.44 14.07 -28.92
N ASN A 8 2.20 12.92 -28.29
CA ASN A 8 0.99 12.65 -27.51
C ASN A 8 0.90 13.61 -26.31
N SER A 9 0.26 14.76 -26.52
CA SER A 9 0.11 15.79 -25.50
C SER A 9 -1.10 15.52 -24.61
N ARG A 10 -0.93 15.67 -23.29
CA ARG A 10 -1.96 15.55 -22.23
C ARG A 10 -3.25 16.35 -22.52
N ARG A 11 -3.17 17.38 -23.36
CA ARG A 11 -4.34 18.13 -23.85
C ARG A 11 -5.28 17.30 -24.71
N ASN A 12 -4.78 16.36 -25.52
CA ASN A 12 -5.62 15.46 -26.32
C ASN A 12 -6.32 14.42 -25.43
N PHE A 13 -5.66 14.00 -24.35
CA PHE A 13 -6.26 13.15 -23.33
C PHE A 13 -7.42 13.87 -22.62
N LEU A 14 -7.20 15.11 -22.16
CA LEU A 14 -8.26 15.93 -21.53
C LEU A 14 -9.43 16.22 -22.47
N LYS A 15 -9.16 16.49 -23.76
CA LYS A 15 -10.21 16.70 -24.77
C LYS A 15 -11.04 15.44 -25.03
N ASN A 16 -10.42 14.25 -25.01
CA ASN A 16 -11.13 12.98 -25.15
C ASN A 16 -11.90 12.59 -23.87
N THR A 17 -11.38 12.90 -22.69
CA THR A 17 -12.06 12.66 -21.40
C THR A 17 -13.30 13.55 -21.23
N VAL A 18 -13.25 14.81 -21.65
CA VAL A 18 -14.42 15.71 -21.57
C VAL A 18 -15.49 15.35 -22.61
N ARG A 19 -15.10 14.86 -23.78
CA ARG A 19 -16.06 14.42 -24.82
C ARG A 19 -16.80 13.13 -24.43
N GLY A 20 -16.26 12.35 -23.50
CA GLY A 20 -16.91 11.16 -22.93
C GLY A 20 -17.97 11.47 -21.86
N ALA A 21 -17.96 12.65 -21.25
CA ALA A 21 -18.87 13.02 -20.16
C ALA A 21 -20.21 13.64 -20.62
N ALA A 22 -20.34 14.03 -21.89
CA ALA A 22 -21.52 14.74 -22.40
C ALA A 22 -22.53 13.84 -23.15
N GLY A 23 -22.32 12.52 -23.20
CA GLY A 23 -23.07 11.62 -24.07
C GLY A 23 -24.16 10.75 -23.44
N THR A 24 -24.31 10.72 -22.11
CA THR A 24 -25.17 9.71 -21.44
C THR A 24 -26.44 10.24 -20.79
N MET A 25 -26.75 11.53 -20.93
CA MET A 25 -28.00 12.11 -20.41
C MET A 25 -29.22 11.89 -21.33
N ALA A 26 -29.37 10.71 -21.94
CA ALA A 26 -30.56 10.41 -22.74
C ALA A 26 -30.82 8.91 -22.99
N LEU A 27 -30.97 8.07 -21.95
CA LEU A 27 -31.87 6.89 -22.04
C LEU A 27 -32.20 6.23 -20.68
N ALA A 28 -32.53 7.00 -19.64
CA ALA A 28 -32.93 6.44 -18.34
C ALA A 28 -34.46 6.20 -18.21
N ALA A 29 -35.16 5.76 -19.27
CA ALA A 29 -36.63 5.63 -19.22
C ALA A 29 -37.24 4.41 -19.94
N LEU A 30 -36.51 3.28 -20.07
CA LEU A 30 -37.12 2.01 -20.48
C LEU A 30 -36.54 0.86 -19.62
N PRO A 31 -37.37 0.04 -18.95
CA PRO A 31 -36.89 -1.16 -18.27
C PRO A 31 -36.37 -2.15 -19.32
N GLY A 32 -35.05 -2.36 -19.39
CA GLY A 32 -34.44 -3.41 -20.24
C GLY A 32 -33.23 -3.04 -21.10
N ALA A 33 -32.66 -1.83 -21.03
CA ALA A 33 -31.47 -1.49 -21.81
C ALA A 33 -30.17 -1.85 -21.07
N VAL A 34 -29.60 -3.02 -21.38
CA VAL A 34 -28.19 -3.32 -21.13
C VAL A 34 -27.34 -2.62 -22.19
N SER A 35 -26.50 -1.65 -21.80
CA SER A 35 -25.34 -1.27 -22.61
C SER A 35 -24.28 -0.48 -21.84
N ALA A 36 -23.10 -1.10 -21.83
CA ALA A 36 -21.75 -0.55 -21.83
C ALA A 36 -21.23 0.18 -20.59
N SER A 37 -20.27 -0.51 -19.95
CA SER A 37 -19.25 0.01 -19.03
C SER A 37 -19.74 0.51 -17.67
N SER A 38 -20.10 -0.45 -16.82
CA SER A 38 -19.97 -0.33 -15.37
C SER A 38 -18.50 -0.12 -15.01
N SER A 39 -18.01 1.11 -15.15
CA SER A 39 -16.86 1.56 -14.37
C SER A 39 -17.33 1.66 -12.94
N VAL A 40 -17.09 0.60 -12.17
CA VAL A 40 -17.32 0.56 -10.73
C VAL A 40 -16.29 1.50 -10.10
N PHE A 41 -16.52 2.80 -10.19
CA PHE A 41 -15.83 3.76 -9.33
C PHE A 41 -16.44 3.61 -7.93
N PRO A 42 -15.67 3.24 -6.90
CA PRO A 42 -16.19 3.22 -5.54
C PRO A 42 -16.54 4.66 -5.15
N GLU A 43 -17.82 4.97 -5.13
CA GLU A 43 -18.36 6.33 -4.95
C GLU A 43 -18.07 6.91 -3.56
N ILE A 44 -17.69 6.05 -2.61
CA ILE A 44 -17.35 6.43 -1.23
C ILE A 44 -16.10 5.68 -0.81
N VAL A 45 -14.92 6.25 -1.11
CA VAL A 45 -13.68 5.86 -0.43
C VAL A 45 -13.43 6.84 0.72
N PRO A 46 -13.03 6.35 1.92
CA PRO A 46 -12.78 7.20 3.07
C PRO A 46 -11.81 8.35 2.75
N ALA A 47 -12.02 9.53 3.32
CA ALA A 47 -11.09 10.67 3.16
C ALA A 47 -9.65 10.34 3.61
N SER A 48 -9.49 9.30 4.45
CA SER A 48 -8.19 8.77 4.81
C SER A 48 -7.41 8.22 3.61
N VAL A 49 -8.05 7.79 2.52
CA VAL A 49 -7.39 7.27 1.29
C VAL A 49 -6.82 8.39 0.41
N PHE A 50 -7.34 9.62 0.51
CA PHE A 50 -6.84 10.79 -0.24
C PHE A 50 -6.07 11.80 0.62
N GLY A 51 -5.98 11.59 1.94
CA GLY A 51 -5.31 12.50 2.87
C GLY A 51 -3.78 12.32 2.96
N LYS A 52 -3.12 13.23 3.69
CA LYS A 52 -1.67 13.19 3.99
C LYS A 52 -1.21 11.89 4.68
N ASN A 53 -2.15 11.18 5.32
CA ASN A 53 -1.98 9.88 5.97
C ASN A 53 -2.55 8.71 5.16
N SER A 54 -2.76 8.89 3.85
CA SER A 54 -3.19 7.82 2.95
C SER A 54 -2.27 6.61 3.04
N PRO A 55 -2.81 5.37 2.99
CA PRO A 55 -2.01 4.17 2.83
C PRO A 55 -1.01 4.29 1.68
N SER A 56 -1.37 4.98 0.60
CA SER A 56 -0.51 5.20 -0.57
C SER A 56 0.68 6.15 -0.34
N ASN A 57 0.72 6.88 0.79
CA ASN A 57 1.82 7.80 1.14
C ASN A 57 2.75 7.24 2.23
N ARG A 58 2.59 5.97 2.61
CA ARG A 58 3.46 5.29 3.57
C ARG A 58 4.38 4.31 2.85
N ILE A 59 5.57 4.13 3.41
CA ILE A 59 6.55 3.16 2.95
C ILE A 59 6.29 1.87 3.71
N ASN A 60 5.96 0.80 3.00
CA ASN A 60 5.82 -0.53 3.56
C ASN A 60 7.20 -1.14 3.79
N ILE A 61 7.47 -1.53 5.03
CA ILE A 61 8.78 -1.99 5.47
C ILE A 61 8.69 -3.43 5.94
N GLY A 62 9.65 -4.25 5.50
CA GLY A 62 9.94 -5.56 6.07
C GLY A 62 11.17 -5.51 6.97
N ALA A 63 11.15 -6.21 8.10
CA ALA A 63 12.31 -6.33 8.99
C ALA A 63 12.93 -7.74 8.88
N ILE A 64 14.23 -7.81 8.58
CA ILE A 64 14.98 -9.06 8.45
C ILE A 64 16.00 -9.14 9.60
N GLY A 65 15.96 -10.24 10.35
CA GLY A 65 16.79 -10.47 11.53
C GLY A 65 16.19 -9.82 12.77
N ILE A 66 15.31 -10.54 13.48
CA ILE A 66 14.64 -10.08 14.70
C ILE A 66 15.49 -10.39 15.93
N GLY A 67 16.70 -9.84 15.93
CA GLY A 67 17.62 -9.90 17.05
C GLY A 67 17.33 -8.87 18.14
N ARG A 68 18.23 -8.81 19.12
CA ARG A 68 18.19 -7.80 20.19
C ARG A 68 18.28 -6.37 19.63
N ILE A 69 19.19 -6.10 18.70
CA ILE A 69 19.34 -4.75 18.11
C ILE A 69 18.07 -4.34 17.35
N SER A 70 17.52 -5.26 16.56
CA SER A 70 16.26 -5.03 15.85
C SER A 70 15.13 -4.66 16.81
N THR A 71 14.95 -5.42 17.89
CA THR A 71 13.85 -5.20 18.84
C THR A 71 14.04 -4.01 19.80
N THR A 72 15.29 -3.65 20.15
CA THR A 72 15.55 -2.55 21.10
C THR A 72 15.86 -1.21 20.43
N HIS A 73 16.35 -1.20 19.19
CA HIS A 73 16.77 0.01 18.49
C HIS A 73 16.06 0.19 17.15
N ASP A 74 16.21 -0.75 16.22
CA ASP A 74 15.82 -0.51 14.82
C ASP A 74 14.30 -0.44 14.66
N LEU A 75 13.56 -1.46 15.09
CA LEU A 75 12.10 -1.47 15.03
C LEU A 75 11.48 -0.34 15.84
N PRO A 76 11.88 -0.07 17.10
CA PRO A 76 11.39 1.11 17.82
C PRO A 76 11.68 2.44 17.10
N GLY A 77 12.85 2.57 16.46
CA GLY A 77 13.21 3.76 15.68
C GLY A 77 12.29 3.94 14.48
N VAL A 78 12.14 2.89 13.67
CA VAL A 78 11.28 2.88 12.48
C VAL A 78 9.84 3.14 12.87
N LEU A 79 9.30 2.38 13.83
CA LEU A 79 7.91 2.46 14.27
C LEU A 79 7.52 3.83 14.85
N ARG A 80 8.45 4.74 15.15
CA ARG A 80 8.10 6.10 15.60
C ARG A 80 7.68 7.03 14.47
N HIS A 81 8.00 6.70 13.22
CA HIS A 81 7.67 7.55 12.09
C HIS A 81 6.25 7.26 11.58
N GLU A 82 5.50 8.32 11.24
CA GLU A 82 4.13 8.18 10.72
C GLU A 82 4.11 7.69 9.25
N LYS A 83 5.20 7.93 8.52
CA LYS A 83 5.37 7.52 7.12
C LYS A 83 5.81 6.07 6.97
N SER A 84 6.29 5.42 8.03
CA SER A 84 6.72 4.03 7.99
C SER A 84 5.58 3.09 8.38
N ASN A 85 5.42 2.03 7.61
CA ASN A 85 4.45 0.98 7.86
C ASN A 85 5.16 -0.38 7.88
N VAL A 86 5.49 -0.90 9.06
CA VAL A 86 6.11 -2.23 9.16
C VAL A 86 5.03 -3.28 8.97
N ILE A 87 5.10 -4.04 7.87
CA ILE A 87 4.07 -5.02 7.50
C ILE A 87 4.55 -6.47 7.61
N ALA A 88 5.87 -6.68 7.74
CA ALA A 88 6.47 -8.00 7.73
C ALA A 88 7.69 -8.08 8.65
N VAL A 89 7.89 -9.25 9.26
CA VAL A 89 9.09 -9.60 10.05
C VAL A 89 9.62 -10.95 9.58
N CYS A 90 10.94 -11.12 9.60
CA CYS A 90 11.63 -12.32 9.15
C CYS A 90 12.76 -12.72 10.10
N ASP A 91 12.78 -13.99 10.52
CA ASP A 91 13.88 -14.62 11.26
C ASP A 91 13.74 -16.15 11.18
N LEU A 92 14.88 -16.87 11.17
CA LEU A 92 14.91 -18.34 11.21
C LEU A 92 14.49 -18.89 12.59
N ASP A 93 14.67 -18.11 13.65
CA ASP A 93 14.24 -18.48 15.00
C ASP A 93 12.76 -18.12 15.20
N SER A 94 11.92 -19.15 15.25
CA SER A 94 10.46 -19.03 15.45
C SER A 94 10.07 -18.24 16.71
N ARG A 95 10.91 -18.24 17.76
CA ARG A 95 10.65 -17.45 18.98
C ARG A 95 10.90 -15.97 18.72
N ARG A 96 11.94 -15.65 17.94
CA ARG A 96 12.30 -14.27 17.59
C ARG A 96 11.29 -13.66 16.63
N VAL A 97 10.92 -14.36 15.57
CA VAL A 97 9.93 -13.84 14.61
C VAL A 97 8.59 -13.56 15.30
N LYS A 98 8.16 -14.44 16.22
CA LYS A 98 6.96 -14.23 17.05
C LYS A 98 7.09 -13.00 17.95
N GLN A 99 8.23 -12.82 18.62
CA GLN A 99 8.49 -11.64 19.45
C GLN A 99 8.47 -10.35 18.64
N GLY A 100 9.04 -10.36 17.44
CA GLY A 100 9.01 -9.21 16.51
C GLY A 100 7.61 -8.87 16.07
N MET A 101 6.83 -9.88 15.65
CA MET A 101 5.43 -9.73 15.27
C MET A 101 4.61 -9.10 16.41
N GLU A 102 4.73 -9.64 17.62
CA GLU A 102 4.03 -9.10 18.81
C GLU A 102 4.44 -7.67 19.14
N LEU A 103 5.72 -7.31 18.97
CA LEU A 103 6.21 -5.95 19.18
C LEU A 103 5.56 -4.97 18.19
N VAL A 104 5.54 -5.33 16.91
CA VAL A 104 4.95 -4.51 15.84
C VAL A 104 3.44 -4.38 16.04
N ASP A 105 2.75 -5.49 16.25
CA ASP A 105 1.30 -5.52 16.45
C ASP A 105 0.89 -4.70 17.68
N LYS A 106 1.60 -4.85 18.80
CA LYS A 106 1.37 -4.05 20.01
C LYS A 106 1.62 -2.57 19.80
N ASN A 107 2.58 -2.19 18.95
CA ASN A 107 2.82 -0.78 18.62
C ASN A 107 1.63 -0.20 17.86
N TYR A 108 1.13 -0.91 16.84
CA TYR A 108 -0.02 -0.47 16.07
C TYR A 108 -1.33 -0.49 16.88
N ALA A 109 -1.52 -1.47 17.74
CA ALA A 109 -2.66 -1.51 18.64
C ALA A 109 -2.70 -0.30 19.57
N LYS A 110 -1.54 0.09 20.13
CA LYS A 110 -1.40 1.31 20.94
C LYS A 110 -1.68 2.59 20.14
N LYS A 111 -1.20 2.66 18.90
CA LYS A 111 -1.40 3.85 18.03
C LYS A 111 -2.85 4.02 17.58
N THR A 112 -3.54 2.92 17.31
CA THR A 112 -4.90 2.94 16.74
C THR A 112 -5.99 2.81 17.80
N GLY A 113 -5.66 2.36 19.01
CA GLY A 113 -6.61 2.07 20.08
C GLY A 113 -7.48 0.83 19.81
N LYS A 114 -7.09 -0.01 18.85
CA LYS A 114 -7.82 -1.23 18.45
C LYS A 114 -6.87 -2.43 18.46
N ASP A 115 -7.42 -3.64 18.58
CA ASP A 115 -6.60 -4.83 18.37
C ASP A 115 -6.05 -4.82 16.93
N TYR A 116 -4.78 -5.21 16.77
CA TYR A 116 -4.10 -5.20 15.49
C TYR A 116 -3.38 -6.52 15.29
N LYS A 117 -3.68 -7.19 14.18
CA LYS A 117 -3.07 -8.46 13.74
C LYS A 117 -2.80 -8.40 12.24
N GLY A 118 -1.85 -7.54 11.88
CA GLY A 118 -1.55 -7.25 10.48
C GLY A 118 -0.14 -7.63 10.05
N THR A 119 0.74 -7.97 11.00
CA THR A 119 2.14 -8.25 10.70
C THR A 119 2.31 -9.66 10.14
N LYS A 120 2.83 -9.78 8.91
CA LYS A 120 3.20 -11.06 8.29
C LYS A 120 4.53 -11.57 8.86
N THR A 121 4.64 -12.87 9.07
CA THR A 121 5.90 -13.51 9.50
C THR A 121 6.48 -14.32 8.35
N TYR A 122 7.79 -14.28 8.20
CA TYR A 122 8.55 -15.05 7.22
C TYR A 122 9.69 -15.79 7.94
N GLU A 123 9.99 -17.00 7.47
CA GLU A 123 11.18 -17.74 7.91
C GLU A 123 12.35 -17.45 6.98
N ASP A 124 12.10 -17.50 5.67
CA ASP A 124 13.07 -17.15 4.64
C ASP A 124 12.96 -15.67 4.24
N TYR A 125 14.11 -15.01 4.14
CA TYR A 125 14.18 -13.62 3.72
C TYR A 125 13.89 -13.45 2.22
N GLU A 126 14.14 -14.49 1.41
CA GLU A 126 13.83 -14.49 -0.03
C GLU A 126 12.33 -14.36 -0.28
N ASP A 127 11.52 -15.05 0.51
CA ASP A 127 10.06 -14.93 0.47
C ASP A 127 9.58 -13.54 0.90
N LEU A 128 10.25 -12.93 1.87
CA LEU A 128 9.96 -11.57 2.30
C LEU A 128 10.26 -10.58 1.17
N ILE A 129 11.45 -10.61 0.55
CA ILE A 129 11.81 -9.66 -0.51
C ILE A 129 11.04 -9.91 -1.82
N ALA A 130 10.52 -11.14 -2.03
CA ALA A 130 9.64 -11.45 -3.14
C ALA A 130 8.25 -10.81 -3.00
N ASN A 131 7.88 -10.37 -1.79
CA ASN A 131 6.61 -9.69 -1.55
C ASN A 131 6.62 -8.26 -2.13
N LYS A 132 5.88 -8.07 -3.22
CA LYS A 132 5.76 -6.79 -3.94
C LYS A 132 5.07 -5.68 -3.14
N ASP A 133 4.42 -6.00 -2.03
CA ASP A 133 3.84 -5.00 -1.13
C ASP A 133 4.91 -4.29 -0.29
N ILE A 134 6.14 -4.83 -0.21
CA ILE A 134 7.25 -4.27 0.57
C ILE A 134 8.06 -3.32 -0.30
N ASP A 135 8.18 -2.07 0.14
CA ASP A 135 8.92 -1.02 -0.55
C ASP A 135 10.38 -0.94 -0.09
N ALA A 136 10.64 -1.27 1.18
CA ALA A 136 11.96 -1.19 1.78
C ALA A 136 12.18 -2.27 2.84
N VAL A 137 13.44 -2.59 3.13
CA VAL A 137 13.80 -3.53 4.20
C VAL A 137 14.77 -2.91 5.20
N VAL A 138 14.62 -3.31 6.46
CA VAL A 138 15.57 -3.02 7.55
C VAL A 138 16.24 -4.35 7.91
N ILE A 139 17.56 -4.38 7.78
CA ILE A 139 18.36 -5.60 7.96
C ILE A 139 19.21 -5.43 9.22
N SER A 140 18.99 -6.34 10.18
CA SER A 140 19.66 -6.32 11.49
C SER A 140 20.35 -7.66 11.79
N THR A 141 20.85 -8.32 10.74
CA THR A 141 21.62 -9.57 10.82
C THR A 141 23.08 -9.29 11.24
N PRO A 142 23.77 -10.24 11.90
CA PRO A 142 25.21 -10.13 12.20
C PRO A 142 26.11 -10.03 10.97
#